data_AF-A0A354M215-F1
#
_entry.id   AF-A0A354M215-F1
#
_cell.length_a   1.000
_cell.length_b   1.000
_cell.length_c   1.000
_cell.angle_alpha   90.00
_cell.angle_beta   90.00
_cell.angle_gamma   90.00
#
_symmetry.space_group_name_H-M   'P 1'
#
loop_
_entity.id
_entity.type
_entity.pdbx_description
1 polymer ?
#
loop_
_entity_poly.entity_id
_entity_poly.type
_entity_poly.pdbx_seq_one_letter_code
_entity_poly.pdbx_strand_id
1 'polypeptide(L)'
;MEAGKYIVAIELGTSKIVGIVGVKNEDGRLNILATEKEDSAGCIKRGCIFNVEDTASKIQKIIKKLENRLSLKITKVYVGVGGQSVHSISHSVFRQLAEDTPITDMIINSLHAESRSFPVANAEIMDVIPNEYTIDNHLETQPK
;
A
#
# COMPACT_ATOMS: atom_id res chain seq x y z
N MET A 1 11.73 -17.60 20.70
CA MET A 1 12.18 -16.97 19.44
C MET A 1 12.23 -15.47 19.68
N GLU A 2 13.32 -14.78 19.34
CA GLU A 2 13.27 -13.31 19.25
C GLU A 2 12.46 -12.93 18.01
N ALA A 3 11.15 -12.85 18.20
CA ALA A 3 10.24 -12.22 17.26
C ALA A 3 10.64 -10.73 17.15
N GLY A 4 11.36 -10.37 16.09
CA GLY A 4 11.75 -8.97 15.86
C GLY A 4 12.90 -8.72 14.90
N LYS A 5 13.73 -9.73 14.58
CA LYS A 5 14.94 -9.50 13.74
C LYS A 5 14.71 -9.62 12.24
N TYR A 6 13.82 -10.50 11.78
CA TYR A 6 13.65 -10.78 10.35
C TYR A 6 12.46 -10.02 9.75
N ILE A 7 12.75 -9.29 8.67
CA ILE A 7 11.77 -8.65 7.81
C ILE A 7 11.65 -9.51 6.56
N VAL A 8 10.43 -9.96 6.27
CA VAL A 8 10.14 -10.74 5.06
C VAL A 8 9.23 -9.92 4.16
N ALA A 9 9.64 -9.70 2.92
CA ALA A 9 8.86 -9.00 1.91
C ALA A 9 8.60 -9.91 0.71
N ILE A 10 7.39 -9.86 0.16
CA ILE A 10 6.99 -10.55 -1.07
C ILE A 10 6.48 -9.52 -2.07
N GLU A 11 7.10 -9.46 -3.24
CA GLU A 11 6.68 -8.61 -4.36
C GLU A 11 5.93 -9.46 -5.39
N LEU A 12 4.74 -9.01 -5.78
CA LEU A 12 3.86 -9.68 -6.73
C LEU A 12 4.01 -9.08 -8.13
N GLY A 13 5.18 -9.28 -8.74
CA GLY A 13 5.48 -8.71 -10.04
C GLY A 13 4.80 -9.42 -11.21
N THR A 14 4.49 -8.64 -12.26
CA THR A 14 3.95 -9.17 -13.53
C THR A 14 4.91 -10.15 -14.20
N SER A 15 6.22 -10.00 -14.06
CA SER A 15 7.20 -10.93 -14.63
C SER A 15 7.63 -12.01 -13.63
N LYS A 16 7.81 -11.65 -12.35
CA LYS A 16 8.34 -12.52 -11.31
C LYS A 16 7.65 -12.23 -9.98
N ILE A 17 7.41 -13.28 -9.21
CA ILE A 17 7.10 -13.15 -7.78
C ILE A 17 8.43 -13.31 -7.03
N VAL A 18 8.74 -12.39 -6.12
CA VAL A 18 10.04 -12.35 -5.42
C VAL A 18 9.81 -12.28 -3.92
N GLY A 19 10.44 -13.19 -3.17
CA GLY A 19 10.48 -13.12 -1.72
C GLY A 19 11.88 -12.79 -1.22
N ILE A 20 11.98 -11.90 -0.24
CA ILE A 20 13.23 -11.41 0.33
C ILE A 20 13.13 -11.51 1.85
N VAL A 21 14.21 -11.98 2.49
CA VAL A 21 14.39 -11.93 3.94
C VAL A 21 15.58 -11.05 4.26
N GLY A 22 15.40 -10.08 5.15
CA GLY A 22 16.46 -9.21 5.63
C GLY A 22 16.36 -8.94 7.13
N VAL A 23 17.39 -8.28 7.66
CA VAL A 23 17.46 -7.81 9.05
C VAL A 23 17.82 -6.34 9.03
N LYS A 24 17.14 -5.54 9.85
CA LYS A 24 17.47 -4.12 10.04
C LYS A 24 18.51 -4.02 11.17
N ASN A 25 19.68 -3.45 10.87
CA ASN A 25 20.71 -3.20 11.87
C ASN A 25 20.35 -1.98 12.73
N GLU A 26 21.08 -1.79 13.84
CA GLU A 26 20.92 -0.65 14.75
C GLU A 26 21.12 0.71 14.05
N ASP A 27 21.96 0.76 13.01
CA ASP A 27 22.20 1.94 12.17
C ASP A 27 21.08 2.21 11.14
N GLY A 28 20.03 1.39 11.14
CA GLY A 28 18.88 1.53 10.26
C GLY A 28 19.02 0.89 8.87
N ARG A 29 20.20 0.37 8.50
CA ARG A 29 20.41 -0.30 7.21
C ARG A 29 19.77 -1.69 7.18
N LEU A 30 19.25 -2.06 6.02
CA LEU A 30 18.67 -3.38 5.79
C LEU A 30 19.71 -4.31 5.15
N ASN A 31 20.07 -5.38 5.86
CA ASN A 31 20.94 -6.45 5.36
C ASN A 31 20.08 -7.57 4.77
N ILE A 32 20.26 -7.88 3.49
CA ILE A 32 19.55 -8.98 2.82
C ILE A 32 20.24 -10.31 3.13
N LEU A 33 19.47 -11.27 3.63
CA LEU A 33 19.95 -12.61 3.99
C LEU A 33 19.65 -13.66 2.93
N ALA A 34 18.46 -13.56 2.31
CA ALA A 34 18.04 -14.50 1.27
C ALA A 34 17.04 -13.84 0.31
N THR A 35 17.07 -14.31 -0.93
CA THR A 35 16.13 -13.95 -1.98
C THR A 35 15.75 -15.19 -2.76
N GLU A 36 14.45 -15.38 -3.00
CA GLU A 36 13.89 -16.46 -3.79
C GLU A 36 12.88 -15.89 -4.79
N LYS A 37 12.72 -16.54 -5.95
CA LYS A 37 11.84 -16.06 -7.01
C LYS A 37 11.14 -17.20 -7.76
N GLU A 38 9.98 -16.89 -8.29
CA GLU A 38 9.21 -17.73 -9.21
C GLU A 38 8.82 -16.92 -10.45
N ASP A 39 8.71 -17.57 -11.60
CA ASP A 39 8.12 -16.94 -12.79
C ASP A 39 6.62 -16.73 -12.57
N SER A 40 6.11 -15.53 -12.84
CA SER A 40 4.66 -15.30 -12.74
C SER A 40 3.90 -16.14 -13.75
N ALA A 41 4.51 -16.54 -14.87
CA ALA A 41 3.89 -17.27 -15.97
C ALA A 41 2.52 -16.70 -16.38
N GLY A 42 2.34 -15.38 -16.24
CA GLY A 42 1.08 -14.70 -16.54
C GLY A 42 -0.04 -14.84 -15.50
N CYS A 43 0.20 -15.45 -14.34
CA CYS A 43 -0.77 -15.47 -13.22
C CYS A 43 -1.02 -14.07 -12.64
N ILE A 44 -0.06 -13.14 -12.85
CA ILE A 44 -0.18 -11.72 -12.55
C ILE A 44 0.11 -10.93 -13.83
N LYS A 45 -0.75 -9.97 -14.18
CA LYS A 45 -0.54 -9.04 -15.29
C LYS A 45 -0.95 -7.64 -14.91
N ARG A 46 -0.09 -6.65 -15.20
CA ARG A 46 -0.35 -5.22 -14.96
C ARG A 46 -0.75 -4.91 -13.50
N GLY A 47 -0.24 -5.69 -12.56
CA GLY A 47 -0.55 -5.57 -11.12
C GLY A 47 -1.79 -6.35 -10.66
N CYS A 48 -2.58 -6.91 -11.58
CA CYS A 48 -3.76 -7.70 -11.24
C CYS A 48 -3.45 -9.20 -11.22
N ILE A 49 -3.99 -9.91 -10.24
CA ILE A 49 -3.94 -11.38 -10.15
C ILE A 49 -5.03 -11.97 -11.04
N PHE A 50 -4.64 -12.72 -12.08
CA PHE A 50 -5.55 -13.40 -13.01
C PHE A 50 -5.76 -14.88 -12.66
N ASN A 51 -4.85 -15.48 -11.91
CA ASN A 51 -4.97 -16.86 -11.43
C ASN A 51 -4.53 -16.90 -9.97
N VAL A 52 -5.51 -17.00 -9.07
CA VAL A 52 -5.30 -16.93 -7.61
C VAL A 52 -4.60 -18.18 -7.11
N GLU A 53 -4.99 -19.36 -7.60
CA GLU A 53 -4.44 -20.65 -7.19
C GLU A 53 -2.96 -20.77 -7.55
N ASP A 54 -2.58 -20.40 -8.77
CA ASP A 54 -1.18 -20.42 -9.22
C ASP A 54 -0.33 -19.37 -8.48
N THR A 55 -0.89 -18.17 -8.26
CA THR A 55 -0.22 -17.14 -7.46
C THR A 55 0.02 -17.60 -6.03
N ALA A 56 -0.98 -18.19 -5.37
CA ALA A 56 -0.87 -18.75 -4.02
C ALA A 56 0.17 -19.88 -3.96
N SER A 57 0.16 -20.80 -4.94
CA SER A 57 1.14 -21.89 -5.04
C SER A 57 2.57 -21.37 -5.17
N LYS A 58 2.81 -20.35 -5.99
CA LYS A 58 4.12 -19.72 -6.16
C LYS A 58 4.60 -19.00 -4.89
N ILE A 59 3.71 -18.28 -4.22
CA ILE A 59 4.02 -17.66 -2.92
C ILE A 59 4.42 -18.72 -1.89
N GLN A 60 3.67 -19.83 -1.79
CA GLN A 60 4.00 -20.93 -0.89
C GLN A 60 5.37 -21.56 -1.20
N LYS A 61 5.71 -21.75 -2.49
CA LYS A 61 7.03 -22.24 -2.91
C LYS A 61 8.15 -21.29 -2.46
N ILE A 62 7.98 -19.99 -2.67
CA ILE A 62 8.95 -18.97 -2.25
C ILE A 62 9.15 -19.01 -0.73
N ILE A 63 8.05 -19.01 0.04
CA ILE A 63 8.10 -19.10 1.50
C ILE A 63 8.87 -20.36 1.93
N LYS A 64 8.53 -21.53 1.37
CA LYS A 64 9.20 -22.79 1.71
C LYS A 64 10.70 -22.78 1.37
N LYS A 65 11.09 -22.21 0.23
CA LYS A 65 12.50 -22.07 -0.14
C LYS A 65 13.26 -21.16 0.83
N LEU A 66 12.67 -20.04 1.23
CA LEU A 66 13.27 -19.12 2.21
C LEU A 66 13.39 -19.75 3.60
N GLU A 67 12.32 -20.41 4.08
CA GLU A 67 12.32 -21.14 5.36
C GLU A 67 13.41 -22.22 5.39
N ASN A 68 13.51 -23.03 4.34
CA ASN A 68 14.54 -24.06 4.23
C ASN A 68 15.96 -23.46 4.19
N ARG A 69 16.17 -22.42 3.38
CA ARG A 69 17.48 -21.80 3.17
C ARG A 69 18.06 -21.18 4.44
N LEU A 70 17.20 -20.61 5.27
CA LEU A 70 17.60 -19.93 6.51
C LEU A 70 17.28 -20.74 7.76
N SER A 71 16.74 -21.95 7.61
CA SER A 71 16.28 -22.82 8.71
C SER A 71 15.41 -22.06 9.73
N LEU A 72 14.45 -21.25 9.23
CA LEU A 72 13.56 -20.42 10.03
C LEU A 72 12.09 -20.66 9.67
N LYS A 73 11.19 -20.18 10.54
CA LYS A 73 9.74 -20.14 10.26
C LYS A 73 9.30 -18.72 9.93
N ILE A 74 8.60 -18.55 8.82
CA ILE A 74 7.98 -17.29 8.39
C ILE A 74 6.52 -17.31 8.83
N THR A 75 6.14 -16.38 9.71
CA THR A 75 4.75 -16.26 10.23
C THR A 75 4.05 -14.99 9.75
N LYS A 76 4.81 -14.00 9.28
CA LYS A 76 4.31 -12.72 8.78
C LYS A 76 5.17 -12.27 7.61
N VAL A 77 4.54 -11.60 6.65
CA VAL A 77 5.20 -11.02 5.48
C VAL A 77 4.63 -9.64 5.20
N TYR A 78 5.44 -8.78 4.62
CA TYR A 78 5.00 -7.57 3.94
C TYR A 78 4.78 -7.91 2.47
N VAL A 79 3.68 -7.45 1.88
CA VAL A 79 3.39 -7.69 0.46
C VAL A 79 3.34 -6.35 -0.26
N GLY A 80 4.09 -6.23 -1.34
CA GLY A 80 3.98 -5.11 -2.26
C GLY A 80 2.71 -5.21 -3.09
N VAL A 81 1.93 -4.14 -3.12
CA VAL A 81 0.74 -3.99 -3.97
C VAL A 81 0.97 -2.80 -4.88
N GLY A 82 0.69 -2.94 -6.17
CA GLY A 82 0.92 -1.89 -7.15
C GLY A 82 0.28 -2.19 -8.51
N GLY A 83 0.62 -1.39 -9.52
CA GLY A 83 0.02 -1.49 -10.85
C GLY A 83 -1.47 -1.10 -10.82
N GLN A 84 -2.30 -1.78 -11.62
CA GLN A 84 -3.73 -1.45 -11.75
C GLN A 84 -4.56 -1.72 -10.49
N SER A 85 -4.02 -2.44 -9.50
CA SER A 85 -4.66 -2.64 -8.20
C SER A 85 -4.62 -1.41 -7.30
N VAL A 86 -3.77 -0.43 -7.61
CA VAL A 86 -3.70 0.85 -6.88
C VAL A 86 -3.84 1.98 -7.90
N HIS A 87 -4.83 2.82 -7.72
CA HIS A 87 -5.05 3.98 -8.58
C HIS A 87 -5.57 5.15 -7.77
N SER A 88 -5.38 6.35 -8.30
CA SER A 88 -5.90 7.58 -7.73
C SER A 88 -7.08 8.05 -8.57
N ILE A 89 -8.09 8.60 -7.91
CA ILE A 89 -9.18 9.33 -8.55
C ILE A 89 -9.16 10.77 -8.04
N SER A 90 -9.43 11.73 -8.92
CA SER A 90 -9.70 13.09 -8.47
C SER A 90 -11.08 13.13 -7.84
N HIS A 91 -11.17 13.72 -6.65
CA HIS A 91 -12.41 13.90 -5.93
C HIS A 91 -12.40 15.28 -5.26
N SER A 92 -13.55 15.94 -5.26
CA SER A 92 -13.74 17.25 -4.65
C SER A 92 -14.98 17.20 -3.78
N VAL A 93 -14.87 17.79 -2.60
CA VAL A 93 -15.98 17.99 -1.65
C VAL A 93 -16.15 19.48 -1.45
N PHE A 94 -17.40 19.90 -1.41
CA PHE A 94 -17.78 21.31 -1.28
C PHE A 94 -18.70 21.49 -0.09
N ARG A 95 -18.50 22.57 0.65
CA ARG A 95 -19.36 22.95 1.78
C ARG A 95 -19.67 24.42 1.74
N GLN A 96 -20.96 24.74 1.74
CA GLN A 96 -21.43 26.10 1.97
C GLN A 96 -21.32 26.42 3.46
N LEU A 97 -20.66 27.52 3.80
CA LEU A 97 -20.59 28.06 5.15
C LEU A 97 -21.44 29.32 5.26
N ALA A 98 -21.80 29.71 6.49
CA ALA A 98 -22.39 31.01 6.74
C ALA A 98 -21.33 32.11 6.52
N GLU A 99 -21.79 33.32 6.24
CA GLU A 99 -20.93 34.49 6.11
C GLU A 99 -20.03 34.66 7.35
N ASP A 100 -18.80 35.12 7.14
CA ASP A 100 -17.78 35.33 8.18
C ASP A 100 -17.42 34.09 9.03
N THR A 101 -17.71 32.87 8.55
CA THR A 101 -17.31 31.65 9.25
C THR A 101 -15.80 31.42 9.10
N PRO A 102 -15.01 31.41 10.21
CA PRO A 102 -13.59 31.11 10.13
C PRO A 102 -13.37 29.65 9.76
N ILE A 103 -12.42 29.40 8.85
CA ILE A 103 -12.01 28.04 8.51
C ILE A 103 -11.17 27.46 9.65
N THR A 104 -11.57 26.29 10.13
CA THR A 104 -10.92 25.61 11.25
C THR A 104 -10.43 24.23 10.85
N ASP A 105 -9.51 23.68 11.63
CA ASP A 105 -9.12 22.26 11.52
C ASP A 105 -10.32 21.31 11.56
N MET A 106 -11.35 21.65 12.35
CA MET A 106 -12.55 20.84 12.42
C MET A 106 -13.28 20.79 11.06
N ILE A 107 -13.37 21.92 10.35
CA ILE A 107 -13.97 21.99 9.01
C ILE A 107 -13.13 21.18 8.03
N ILE A 108 -11.81 21.41 8.00
CA ILE A 108 -10.88 20.70 7.09
C ILE A 108 -10.94 19.18 7.33
N ASN A 109 -10.88 18.74 8.59
CA ASN A 109 -10.95 17.33 8.94
C ASN A 109 -12.31 16.71 8.57
N SER A 110 -13.40 17.47 8.66
CA SER A 110 -14.71 16.98 8.25
C SER A 110 -14.82 16.79 6.72
N LEU A 111 -14.21 17.67 5.93
CA LEU A 111 -14.11 17.51 4.46
C LEU A 111 -13.23 16.30 4.10
N HIS A 112 -12.11 16.12 4.81
CA HIS A 112 -11.24 14.94 4.63
C HIS A 112 -11.97 13.63 4.95
N ALA A 113 -12.73 13.60 6.06
CA ALA A 113 -13.53 12.44 6.45
C ALA A 113 -14.65 12.13 5.44
N GLU A 114 -15.26 13.17 4.85
CA GLU A 114 -16.25 13.04 3.79
C GLU A 114 -15.64 12.42 2.52
N SER A 115 -14.49 12.94 2.06
CA SER A 115 -13.70 12.34 0.97
C SER A 115 -13.35 10.88 1.23
N ARG A 116 -12.94 10.54 2.46
CA ARG A 116 -12.57 9.17 2.84
C ARG A 116 -13.76 8.22 2.86
N SER A 117 -14.96 8.75 3.06
CA SER A 117 -16.21 7.98 3.11
C SER A 117 -16.89 7.90 1.74
N PHE A 118 -16.29 8.48 0.69
CA PHE A 118 -16.83 8.45 -0.66
C PHE A 118 -16.91 7.00 -1.17
N PRO A 119 -18.08 6.55 -1.66
CA PRO A 119 -18.22 5.19 -2.15
C PRO A 119 -17.47 5.01 -3.47
N VAL A 120 -16.51 4.08 -3.50
CA VAL A 120 -15.80 3.68 -4.71
C VAL A 120 -16.23 2.27 -5.10
N ALA A 121 -16.74 2.09 -6.31
CA ALA A 121 -17.16 0.78 -6.79
C ALA A 121 -15.95 -0.14 -6.98
N ASN A 122 -16.00 -1.34 -6.39
CA ASN A 122 -14.96 -2.37 -6.49
C ASN A 122 -13.57 -1.95 -5.98
N ALA A 123 -13.47 -0.95 -5.11
CA ALA A 123 -12.23 -0.53 -4.49
C ALA A 123 -12.46 0.02 -3.07
N GLU A 124 -11.38 0.12 -2.29
CA GLU A 124 -11.37 0.72 -0.96
C GLU A 124 -10.42 1.92 -0.95
N ILE A 125 -10.82 3.00 -0.28
CA ILE A 125 -9.97 4.19 -0.13
C ILE A 125 -8.89 3.91 0.92
N MET A 126 -7.65 3.75 0.47
CA MET A 126 -6.50 3.57 1.36
C MET A 126 -6.05 4.88 2.01
N ASP A 127 -6.05 5.96 1.23
CA ASP A 127 -5.61 7.28 1.67
C ASP A 127 -6.29 8.40 0.88
N VAL A 128 -6.34 9.59 1.47
CA VAL A 128 -6.86 10.82 0.84
C VAL A 128 -5.81 11.91 1.01
N ILE A 129 -5.28 12.39 -0.12
CA ILE A 129 -4.25 13.43 -0.16
C ILE A 129 -4.93 14.74 -0.59
N PRO A 130 -4.97 15.78 0.25
CA PRO A 130 -5.41 17.10 -0.15
C PRO A 130 -4.42 17.70 -1.16
N ASN A 131 -4.91 18.03 -2.35
CA ASN A 131 -4.10 18.68 -3.38
C ASN A 131 -4.24 20.21 -3.32
N GLU A 132 -5.47 20.70 -3.17
CA GLU A 132 -5.83 22.11 -3.26
C GLU A 132 -7.00 22.41 -2.33
N TYR A 133 -7.05 23.63 -1.79
CA TYR A 133 -8.22 24.19 -1.11
C TYR A 133 -8.66 25.44 -1.85
N THR A 134 -9.96 25.65 -1.96
CA THR A 134 -10.52 26.88 -2.52
C THR A 134 -11.53 27.51 -1.57
N ILE A 135 -11.42 28.82 -1.39
CA ILE A 135 -12.38 29.66 -0.65
C ILE A 135 -12.91 30.68 -1.66
N ASP A 136 -14.22 30.72 -1.87
CA ASP A 136 -14.86 31.62 -2.85
C ASP A 136 -14.22 31.57 -4.25
N ASN A 137 -13.81 30.37 -4.69
CA ASN A 137 -13.09 30.09 -5.94
C ASN A 137 -11.66 30.66 -6.05
N HIS A 138 -11.06 31.08 -4.93
CA HIS A 138 -9.66 31.45 -4.83
C HIS A 138 -8.84 30.32 -4.20
N LEU A 139 -7.70 29.97 -4.82
CA LEU A 139 -6.79 28.93 -4.33
C LEU A 139 -6.11 29.37 -3.03
N GLU A 140 -6.17 28.53 -2.01
CA GLU A 140 -5.55 28.77 -0.72
C GLU A 140 -4.56 27.65 -0.35
N THR A 141 -3.33 28.04 -0.05
CA THR A 141 -2.25 27.11 0.33
C THR A 141 -2.22 26.83 1.83
N GLN A 142 -2.81 27.73 2.62
CA GLN A 142 -2.96 27.64 4.06
C GLN A 142 -4.39 28.09 4.39
N PRO A 143 -5.39 27.19 4.28
CA PRO A 143 -6.79 27.56 4.44
C PRO A 143 -7.18 27.84 5.90
N LYS A 144 -6.23 28.13 6.80
CA LYS A 144 -6.45 28.45 8.22
C LYS A 144 -6.20 29.92 8.47
#